data_AF-A0A701DFX9-F1
#
_entry.id   AF-A0A701DFX9-F1
#
_cell.length_a   1.000
_cell.length_b   1.000
_cell.length_c   1.000
_cell.angle_alpha   90.00
_cell.angle_beta   90.00
_cell.angle_gamma   90.00
#
_symmetry.space_group_name_H-M   'P 1'
#
loop_
_entity.id
_entity.type
_entity.pdbx_description
1 polymer ?
#
loop_
_entity_poly.entity_id
_entity_poly.type
_entity_poly.pdbx_seq_one_letter_code
_entity_poly.pdbx_strand_id
1 'polypeptide(L)'
;LEAEFSVEPEIPEGAFTTTATLREFIDAHNASLPALLSADDIKALLEEYNATLPSQMPLGASVDETYASYEQLPEEFQRIENGTKHTATAMKACIKEYNATLPAPV
;
A
#
# COMPACT_ATOMS: atom_id res chain seq x y z
N LEU A 1 -24.39 -57.56 -37.62
CA LEU A 1 -23.48 -56.61 -38.27
C LEU A 1 -22.95 -55.71 -37.18
N GLU A 2 -21.77 -56.05 -36.66
CA GLU A 2 -21.02 -55.18 -35.75
C GLU A 2 -20.51 -54.03 -36.62
N ALA A 3 -21.15 -52.87 -36.53
CA ALA A 3 -20.60 -51.67 -37.12
C ALA A 3 -19.32 -51.37 -36.34
N GLU A 4 -18.18 -51.44 -37.02
CA GLU A 4 -16.91 -50.97 -36.51
C GLU A 4 -17.11 -49.50 -36.08
N PHE A 5 -17.26 -49.26 -34.78
CA PHE A 5 -17.42 -47.92 -34.20
C PHE A 5 -16.04 -47.24 -34.17
N SER A 6 -15.52 -46.94 -35.35
CA SER A 6 -14.38 -46.05 -35.54
C SER A 6 -14.90 -44.71 -36.05
N VAL A 7 -15.67 -44.00 -35.20
CA VAL A 7 -16.06 -42.62 -35.49
C VAL A 7 -14.88 -41.74 -35.11
N GLU A 8 -14.34 -41.01 -36.08
CA GLU A 8 -13.26 -40.06 -35.83
C GLU A 8 -13.79 -38.92 -34.95
N PRO A 9 -13.10 -38.56 -33.85
CA PRO A 9 -13.59 -37.54 -32.95
C PRO A 9 -13.63 -36.18 -33.66
N GLU A 10 -14.81 -35.55 -33.67
CA GLU A 10 -14.95 -34.19 -34.17
C GLU A 10 -14.20 -33.21 -33.27
N ILE A 11 -13.40 -32.35 -33.89
CA ILE A 11 -12.70 -31.29 -33.18
C ILE A 11 -13.69 -30.15 -32.91
N PRO A 12 -13.89 -29.75 -31.64
CA PRO A 12 -14.79 -28.65 -31.31
C PRO A 12 -14.38 -27.33 -31.97
N GLU A 13 -15.37 -26.49 -32.31
CA GLU A 13 -15.13 -25.14 -32.80
C GLU A 13 -14.36 -24.32 -31.73
N GLY A 14 -13.27 -23.67 -32.12
CA GLY A 14 -12.39 -22.95 -31.21
C GLY A 14 -11.35 -23.82 -30.49
N ALA A 15 -11.26 -25.13 -30.78
CA ALA A 15 -10.18 -25.95 -30.26
C ALA A 15 -8.82 -25.53 -30.84
N PHE A 16 -7.84 -25.34 -29.97
CA PHE A 16 -6.46 -25.11 -30.37
C PHE A 16 -5.81 -26.44 -30.75
N THR A 17 -5.65 -26.69 -32.05
CA THR A 17 -5.15 -27.96 -32.59
C THR A 17 -3.69 -27.92 -32.99
N THR A 18 -3.09 -26.73 -33.05
CA THR A 18 -1.71 -26.53 -33.47
C THR A 18 -0.93 -25.69 -32.48
N THR A 19 0.38 -25.90 -32.44
CA THR A 19 1.31 -25.05 -31.68
C THR A 19 1.22 -23.58 -32.09
N ALA A 20 0.93 -23.29 -33.36
CA ALA A 20 0.74 -21.93 -33.86
C ALA A 20 -0.48 -21.27 -33.21
N THR A 21 -1.64 -21.94 -33.24
CA THR A 21 -2.88 -21.44 -32.63
C THR A 21 -2.77 -21.28 -31.11
N LEU A 22 -2.04 -22.17 -30.44
CA LEU A 22 -1.76 -22.02 -29.00
C LEU A 22 -0.87 -20.81 -28.71
N ARG A 23 0.16 -20.59 -29.52
CA ARG A 23 1.06 -19.44 -29.37
C ARG A 23 0.33 -18.12 -29.60
N GLU A 24 -0.45 -18.02 -30.67
CA GLU A 24 -1.24 -16.82 -30.96
C GLU A 24 -2.19 -16.46 -29.81
N PHE A 25 -2.84 -17.45 -29.20
CA PHE A 25 -3.68 -17.23 -28.03
C PHE A 25 -2.90 -16.72 -26.82
N ILE A 26 -1.74 -17.31 -26.53
CA ILE A 26 -0.86 -16.89 -25.43
C ILE A 26 -0.36 -15.46 -25.66
N ASP A 27 0.08 -15.14 -26.88
CA ASP A 27 0.59 -13.82 -27.22
C ASP A 27 -0.51 -12.76 -27.14
N ALA A 28 -1.73 -13.06 -27.63
CA ALA A 28 -2.89 -12.19 -27.50
C ALA A 28 -3.28 -11.97 -26.03
N HIS A 29 -3.27 -13.03 -25.22
CA HIS A 29 -3.52 -12.92 -23.79
C HIS A 29 -2.46 -12.06 -23.10
N ASN A 30 -1.17 -12.33 -23.34
CA ASN A 30 -0.06 -11.58 -22.77
C ASN A 30 -0.11 -10.09 -23.16
N ALA A 31 -0.49 -9.79 -24.41
CA ALA A 31 -0.67 -8.41 -24.89
C ALA A 31 -1.87 -7.70 -24.25
N SER A 32 -2.87 -8.45 -23.78
CA SER A 32 -4.02 -7.90 -23.04
C SER A 32 -3.71 -7.63 -21.57
N LEU A 33 -2.63 -8.19 -21.03
CA LEU A 33 -2.25 -7.96 -19.64
C LEU A 33 -1.78 -6.52 -19.47
N PRO A 34 -2.19 -5.83 -18.38
CA PRO A 34 -1.63 -4.54 -18.04
C PRO A 34 -0.10 -4.63 -17.97
N ALA A 35 0.58 -3.63 -18.53
CA ALA A 35 2.02 -3.52 -18.39
C ALA A 35 2.36 -3.51 -16.89
N LEU A 36 3.29 -4.37 -16.48
CA LEU A 36 3.83 -4.30 -15.13
C LEU A 36 4.49 -2.94 -14.96
N LEU A 37 4.21 -2.29 -13.83
CA LEU A 37 4.84 -1.03 -13.47
C LEU A 37 6.36 -1.24 -13.39
N SER A 38 7.12 -0.27 -13.90
CA SER A 38 8.56 -0.28 -13.69
C SER A 38 8.89 -0.05 -12.22
N ALA A 39 10.12 -0.36 -11.81
CA ALA A 39 10.57 -0.07 -10.44
C ALA A 39 10.48 1.44 -10.12
N ASP A 40 10.73 2.30 -11.11
CA ASP A 40 10.65 3.74 -10.97
C ASP A 40 9.19 4.22 -10.82
N ASP A 41 8.26 3.63 -11.57
CA ASP A 41 6.82 3.95 -11.44
C ASP A 41 6.28 3.52 -10.07
N ILE A 42 6.66 2.32 -9.59
CA ILE A 42 6.29 1.85 -8.26
C ILE A 42 6.83 2.82 -7.19
N LYS A 43 8.09 3.24 -7.33
CA LYS A 43 8.71 4.20 -6.40
C LYS A 43 7.97 5.53 -6.40
N ALA A 44 7.64 6.07 -7.58
CA ALA A 44 6.92 7.33 -7.69
C ALA A 44 5.53 7.26 -7.02
N LEU A 45 4.80 6.16 -7.22
CA LEU A 45 3.50 5.95 -6.57
C LEU A 45 3.62 5.82 -5.04
N LEU A 46 4.67 5.17 -4.54
CA LEU A 46 4.93 5.07 -3.10
C LEU A 46 5.28 6.43 -2.50
N GLU A 47 6.10 7.23 -3.19
CA GLU A 47 6.43 8.60 -2.76
C GLU A 47 5.18 9.50 -2.75
N GLU A 48 4.34 9.42 -3.78
CA GLU A 48 3.07 10.14 -3.84
C GLU A 48 2.14 9.72 -2.69
N TYR A 49 1.98 8.42 -2.46
CA TYR A 49 1.18 7.91 -1.34
C TYR A 49 1.72 8.38 0.01
N ASN A 50 3.03 8.24 0.24
CA ASN A 50 3.68 8.67 1.47
C ASN A 50 3.54 10.18 1.71
N ALA A 51 3.49 11.00 0.65
CA ALA A 51 3.25 12.44 0.74
C ALA A 51 1.81 12.80 1.17
N THR A 52 0.84 11.88 1.01
CA THR A 52 -0.53 12.06 1.51
C THR A 52 -0.70 11.69 2.98
N LEU A 53 0.28 11.00 3.58
CA LEU A 53 0.19 10.57 4.98
C LEU A 53 0.34 11.76 5.94
N PRO A 54 -0.37 11.75 7.08
CA PRO A 54 -0.17 12.75 8.12
C PRO A 54 1.29 12.78 8.59
N SER A 55 1.88 13.97 8.65
CA SER A 55 3.23 14.15 9.16
C SER A 55 3.28 13.90 10.67
N GLN A 56 4.37 13.28 11.13
CA GLN A 56 4.62 13.13 12.56
C GLN A 56 4.83 14.49 13.22
N MET A 57 4.29 14.64 14.43
CA MET A 57 4.46 15.85 15.24
C MET A 57 5.90 15.97 15.73
N PRO A 58 6.53 17.15 15.61
CA PRO A 58 7.92 17.33 15.96
C PRO A 58 8.11 17.29 17.48
N LEU A 59 9.18 16.65 17.96
CA LEU A 59 9.47 16.57 19.39
C LEU A 59 9.98 17.89 19.99
N GLY A 60 10.48 18.82 19.17
CA GLY A 60 11.09 20.08 19.62
C GLY A 60 12.48 19.88 20.27
N ALA A 61 13.39 20.81 20.01
CA ALA A 61 14.71 20.87 20.63
C ALA A 61 14.68 21.59 21.99
N SER A 62 13.74 22.54 22.16
CA SER A 62 13.50 23.28 23.41
C SER A 62 12.17 22.88 24.07
N VAL A 63 11.99 23.28 25.33
CA VAL A 63 10.74 23.04 26.08
C VAL A 63 9.57 23.75 25.41
N ASP A 64 9.79 24.98 24.93
CA ASP A 64 8.75 25.80 24.29
C ASP A 64 8.32 25.22 22.94
N GLU A 65 9.27 24.72 22.14
CA GLU A 65 8.96 24.01 20.90
C GLU A 65 8.20 22.71 21.15
N THR A 66 8.60 21.94 22.15
CA THR A 66 7.88 20.73 22.55
C THR A 66 6.46 21.07 23.01
N TYR A 67 6.28 22.17 23.75
CA TYR A 67 4.98 22.63 24.22
C TYR A 67 4.07 23.03 23.07
N ALA A 68 4.60 23.78 22.08
CA ALA A 68 3.85 24.15 20.88
C ALA A 68 3.37 22.92 20.08
N SER A 69 4.18 21.86 19.99
CA SER A 69 3.76 20.59 19.39
C SER A 69 2.72 19.86 20.22
N TYR A 70 2.86 19.92 21.55
CA TYR A 70 1.95 19.25 22.49
C TYR A 70 0.54 19.85 22.45
N GLU A 71 0.41 21.19 22.42
CA GLU A 71 -0.90 21.86 22.33
C GLU A 71 -1.67 21.58 21.03
N GLN A 72 -0.95 21.18 19.97
CA GLN A 72 -1.55 20.80 18.69
C GLN A 72 -2.01 19.34 18.64
N LEU A 73 -1.68 18.52 19.65
CA LEU A 73 -2.13 17.13 19.70
C LEU A 73 -3.66 17.07 19.86
N PRO A 74 -4.31 15.99 19.42
CA PRO A 74 -5.69 15.73 19.81
C PRO A 74 -5.82 15.63 21.33
N GLU A 75 -6.96 16.05 21.88
CA GLU A 75 -7.21 16.11 23.34
C GLU A 75 -6.94 14.76 24.04
N GLU A 76 -7.23 13.65 23.36
CA GLU A 76 -6.98 12.30 23.88
C GLU A 76 -5.50 11.99 24.11
N PHE A 77 -4.57 12.73 23.49
CA PHE A 77 -3.12 12.61 23.69
C PHE A 77 -2.55 13.74 24.56
N GLN A 78 -3.34 14.77 24.88
CA GLN A 78 -2.98 15.83 25.83
C GLN A 78 -3.21 15.39 27.29
N ARG A 79 -2.52 14.31 27.71
CA ARG A 79 -2.78 13.62 29.00
C ARG A 79 -2.01 14.16 30.21
N ILE A 80 -1.44 15.36 30.13
CA ILE A 80 -0.71 15.94 31.27
C ILE A 80 -1.74 16.65 32.15
N GLU A 81 -1.95 16.16 33.37
CA GLU A 81 -2.96 16.70 34.27
C GLU A 81 -2.78 18.20 34.54
N ASN A 82 -3.91 18.93 34.50
CA ASN A 82 -3.96 20.35 34.85
C ASN A 82 -3.46 20.57 36.28
N GLY A 83 -2.36 21.30 36.43
CA GLY A 83 -1.67 21.54 37.71
C GLY A 83 -0.31 20.83 37.83
N THR A 84 -0.01 19.87 36.96
CA THR A 84 1.32 19.28 36.84
C THR A 84 2.18 20.08 35.87
N LYS A 85 3.45 20.32 36.21
CA LYS A 85 4.37 21.04 35.32
C LYS A 85 4.53 20.26 34.01
N HIS A 86 4.26 20.91 32.89
CA HIS A 86 4.52 20.38 31.55
C HIS A 86 6.03 20.29 31.34
N THR A 87 6.60 19.15 31.71
CA THR A 87 8.02 18.88 31.48
C THR A 87 8.23 18.44 30.03
N ALA A 88 9.39 18.78 29.45
CA ALA A 88 9.73 18.34 28.10
C ALA A 88 9.66 16.80 27.97
N THR A 89 10.02 16.06 29.01
CA THR A 89 9.95 14.60 28.99
C THR A 89 8.51 14.10 28.90
N ALA A 90 7.59 14.64 29.70
CA ALA A 90 6.18 14.24 29.67
C ALA A 90 5.52 14.61 28.34
N MET A 91 5.75 15.83 27.84
CA MET A 91 5.21 16.26 26.55
C MET A 91 5.75 15.43 25.39
N LYS A 92 7.06 15.14 25.38
CA LYS A 92 7.65 14.25 24.36
C LYS A 92 7.09 12.84 24.43
N ALA A 93 6.72 12.33 25.60
CA ALA A 93 6.07 11.03 25.71
C ALA A 93 4.69 11.04 25.04
N CYS A 94 3.85 12.03 25.33
CA CYS A 94 2.55 12.20 24.69
C CYS A 94 2.65 12.34 23.16
N ILE A 95 3.59 13.16 22.67
CA ILE A 95 3.83 13.34 21.23
C ILE A 95 4.28 12.02 20.58
N LYS A 96 5.15 11.25 21.24
CA LYS A 96 5.59 9.93 20.74
C LYS A 96 4.44 8.93 20.66
N GLU A 97 3.58 8.90 21.66
CA GLU A 97 2.40 8.04 21.65
C GLU A 97 1.47 8.38 20.48
N TYR A 98 1.22 9.68 20.24
CA TYR A 98 0.45 10.12 19.07
C TYR A 98 1.13 9.70 17.76
N ASN A 99 2.42 9.98 17.60
CA ASN A 99 3.16 9.62 16.39
C ASN A 99 3.18 8.11 16.13
N ALA A 100 3.13 7.28 17.18
CA ALA A 100 3.04 5.83 17.05
C ALA A 100 1.68 5.34 16.54
N THR A 101 0.63 6.18 16.61
CA THR A 101 -0.68 5.87 16.02
C THR A 101 -0.79 6.26 14.55
N LEU A 102 0.15 7.08 14.04
CA LEU A 102 0.15 7.49 12.65
C LEU A 102 0.63 6.35 11.73
N PRO A 103 0.08 6.25 10.51
CA PRO A 103 0.57 5.29 9.52
C PRO A 103 2.04 5.56 9.18
N ALA A 104 2.83 4.49 9.12
CA ALA A 104 4.23 4.58 8.70
C ALA A 104 4.32 4.69 7.17
N PRO A 105 5.23 5.53 6.63
CA PRO A 105 5.57 5.50 5.22
C PRO A 105 6.06 4.13 4.79
N VAL A 106 5.71 3.74 3.55
CA VAL A 106 6.07 2.46 2.92
C VAL A 106 7.33 2.60 2.08
#